data_AF-A0A497FNZ2-F1
#
_entry.id   AF-A0A497FNZ2-F1
#
_cell.length_a   1.000
_cell.length_b   1.000
_cell.length_c   1.000
_cell.angle_alpha   90.00
_cell.angle_beta   90.00
_cell.angle_gamma   90.00
#
_symmetry.space_group_name_H-M   'P 1'
#
loop_
_entity.id
_entity.type
_entity.pdbx_description
1 polymer ?
#
loop_
_entity_poly.entity_id
_entity_poly.type
_entity_poly.pdbx_seq_one_letter_code
_entity_poly.pdbx_strand_id
1 'polypeptide(L)' 'MRKYATISVLRKVKEILEKEKKNRDWSEFLLELYKEAKTARARTAFEELRRLLNENDLEEILRASREFRKGFRLG' A
#
# COMPACT_ATOMS: atom_id res chain seq x y z
N MET A 1 -4.51 -26.86 -11.42
CA MET A 1 -4.51 -27.08 -9.95
C MET A 1 -4.02 -25.82 -9.25
N ARG A 2 -4.72 -25.34 -8.22
CA ARG A 2 -4.19 -24.27 -7.35
C ARG A 2 -3.04 -24.83 -6.52
N LYS A 3 -1.94 -24.09 -6.44
CA LYS A 3 -0.76 -24.46 -5.63
C LYS A 3 -0.92 -23.82 -4.25
N TYR A 4 -0.98 -24.65 -3.21
CA TYR A 4 -1.09 -24.19 -1.83
C TYR A 4 0.25 -24.30 -1.12
N ALA A 5 0.51 -23.39 -0.19
CA ALA A 5 1.67 -23.40 0.67
C ALA A 5 1.22 -23.27 2.13
N THR A 6 1.97 -23.90 3.04
CA THR A 6 1.72 -23.81 4.48
C THR A 6 2.59 -22.70 5.06
N ILE A 7 1.97 -21.81 5.84
CA ILE A 7 2.68 -20.83 6.65
C ILE A 7 2.52 -21.18 8.13
N SER A 8 3.64 -21.16 8.86
CA SER A 8 3.62 -21.33 10.30
C SER A 8 3.38 -19.97 10.95
N VAL A 9 2.38 -19.89 11.81
CA VAL A 9 2.07 -18.68 12.60
C VAL A 9 1.81 -19.07 14.04
N LEU A 10 1.98 -18.12 14.97
CA LEU A 10 1.63 -18.34 16.37
C LEU A 10 0.15 -18.72 16.49
N ARG A 11 -0.17 -19.64 17.40
CA ARG A 11 -1.55 -20.08 17.65
C ARG A 11 -2.50 -18.91 17.89
N LYS A 12 -2.09 -17.96 18.73
CA LYS A 12 -2.85 -16.74 19.03
C LYS A 12 -3.16 -15.91 17.77
N VAL A 13 -2.21 -15.81 16.84
CA VAL A 13 -2.41 -15.09 15.57
C VAL A 13 -3.48 -15.79 14.73
N LYS A 14 -3.38 -17.12 14.58
CA LYS A 14 -4.40 -17.89 13.85
C LYS A 14 -5.79 -17.74 14.47
N GLU A 15 -5.90 -17.82 15.79
CA GLU A 15 -7.18 -17.68 16.50
C GLU A 15 -7.83 -16.30 16.30
N ILE A 16 -7.04 -15.22 16.27
CA ILE A 16 -7.55 -13.87 15.98
C ILE A 16 -8.01 -13.78 14.52
N LEU A 17 -7.17 -14.23 13.59
CA LEU A 17 -7.47 -14.13 12.16
C LEU A 17 -8.67 -15.00 11.75
N GLU A 18 -8.87 -16.17 12.35
CA GLU A 18 -10.03 -17.03 12.05
C GLU A 18 -11.36 -16.37 12.48
N LYS A 19 -11.37 -15.67 13.64
CA LYS A 19 -12.56 -14.92 14.10
C LYS A 19 -12.96 -13.83 13.11
N GLU A 20 -11.99 -13.11 12.57
CA GLU A 20 -12.21 -12.03 11.60
C GLU A 20 -12.51 -12.55 10.19
N LYS A 21 -11.83 -13.62 9.75
CA LYS A 21 -12.06 -14.26 8.45
C LYS A 21 -13.50 -14.72 8.29
N LYS A 22 -14.14 -15.18 9.38
CA LYS A 22 -15.49 -15.77 9.35
C LYS A 22 -15.54 -16.87 8.29
N ASN A 23 -16.52 -16.81 7.38
CA ASN A 23 -16.77 -17.82 6.35
C ASN A 23 -15.91 -17.67 5.08
N ARG A 24 -14.95 -16.73 5.06
CA ARG A 24 -14.13 -16.46 3.87
C ARG A 24 -13.01 -17.48 3.69
N ASP A 25 -12.51 -17.59 2.46
CA ASP A 25 -11.30 -18.34 2.14
C ASP A 25 -10.05 -17.67 2.74
N TRP A 26 -9.09 -18.47 3.18
CA TRP A 26 -7.85 -17.98 3.78
C TRP A 26 -7.01 -17.14 2.79
N SER A 27 -6.94 -17.56 1.53
CA SER A 27 -6.13 -16.87 0.52
C SER A 27 -6.71 -15.50 0.19
N GLU A 28 -8.04 -15.44 0.05
CA GLU A 28 -8.76 -14.18 -0.19
C GLU A 28 -8.62 -13.21 0.98
N PHE A 29 -8.88 -13.71 2.20
CA PHE A 29 -8.83 -12.91 3.42
C PHE A 29 -7.43 -12.33 3.68
N LEU A 30 -6.38 -13.16 3.59
CA LEU A 30 -5.01 -12.69 3.81
C LEU A 30 -4.57 -11.69 2.73
N LEU A 31 -5.03 -11.85 1.49
CA LEU A 31 -4.72 -10.92 0.42
C LEU A 31 -5.42 -9.58 0.60
N GLU A 32 -6.67 -9.58 1.05
CA GLU A 32 -7.39 -8.36 1.41
C GLU A 32 -6.72 -7.64 2.57
N LEU A 33 -6.41 -8.37 3.66
CA LEU A 33 -5.72 -7.82 4.82
C LEU A 33 -4.40 -7.14 4.43
N TYR A 34 -3.61 -7.75 3.54
CA TYR A 34 -2.40 -7.14 3.00
C TYR A 34 -2.69 -5.86 2.21
N LYS A 35 -3.71 -5.86 1.33
CA LYS A 35 -4.08 -4.70 0.51
C LYS A 35 -4.57 -3.53 1.36
N GLU A 36 -5.36 -3.80 2.40
CA GLU A 36 -5.81 -2.78 3.34
C GLU A 36 -4.64 -2.17 4.11
N ALA A 37 -3.76 -3.01 4.66
CA ALA A 37 -2.57 -2.54 5.36
C ALA A 37 -1.66 -1.69 4.44
N LYS A 38 -1.50 -2.10 3.17
CA LYS A 38 -0.73 -1.34 2.18
C LYS A 38 -1.38 0.01 1.88
N THR A 39 -2.70 0.03 1.67
CA THR A 39 -3.46 1.24 1.38
C THR A 39 -3.43 2.22 2.55
N ALA A 40 -3.59 1.72 3.78
CA ALA A 40 -3.51 2.53 4.99
C ALA A 40 -2.14 3.21 5.13
N ARG A 41 -1.04 2.46 4.93
CA ARG A 41 0.32 3.02 4.95
C ARG A 41 0.52 4.09 3.88
N ALA A 42 0.06 3.83 2.65
CA ALA A 42 0.17 4.79 1.55
C ALA A 42 -0.61 6.08 1.85
N ARG A 43 -1.80 5.95 2.44
CA ARG A 43 -2.62 7.09 2.86
C ARG A 43 -1.94 7.92 3.94
N THR A 44 -1.39 7.28 4.98
CA THR A 44 -0.65 8.00 6.03
C THR A 44 0.53 8.78 5.45
N ALA A 45 1.33 8.15 4.59
CA ALA A 45 2.46 8.81 3.94
C ALA A 45 2.00 10.00 3.07
N PHE A 46 0.88 9.87 2.37
CA PHE A 46 0.31 10.95 1.58
C PHE A 46 -0.22 12.11 2.45
N GLU A 47 -0.87 11.79 3.57
CA GLU A 47 -1.35 12.80 4.52
C GLU A 47 -0.19 13.56 5.18
N GLU A 48 0.91 12.88 5.49
CA GLU A 48 2.15 13.51 5.96
C GLU A 48 2.74 14.43 4.90
N LEU A 49 2.84 13.97 3.65
CA LEU A 49 3.32 14.79 2.53
C LEU A 49 2.45 16.06 2.37
N ARG A 50 1.12 15.92 2.45
CA ARG A 50 0.18 17.05 2.37
C ARG A 50 0.34 18.05 3.53
N ARG A 51 0.82 17.62 4.70
CA ARG A 51 1.11 18.53 5.82
C ARG A 51 2.43 19.27 5.65
N LEU A 52 3.39 18.69 4.94
CA LEU A 52 4.71 19.27 4.73
C LEU A 52 4.73 20.26 3.57
N LEU A 53 3.99 19.98 2.50
CA LEU A 53 3.96 20.82 1.30
C LEU A 53 2.93 21.93 1.43
N ASN A 54 3.36 23.16 1.16
CA ASN A 54 2.46 24.29 0.91
C ASN A 54 2.16 24.44 -0.59
N GLU A 55 1.31 25.40 -0.96
CA GLU A 55 0.92 25.63 -2.36
C GLU A 55 2.11 25.97 -3.27
N ASN A 56 3.09 26.74 -2.77
CA ASN A 56 4.28 27.09 -3.54
C ASN A 56 5.16 25.86 -3.81
N ASP A 57 5.30 24.96 -2.83
CA ASP A 57 6.05 23.71 -3.02
C ASP A 57 5.41 22.83 -4.11
N LEU A 58 4.07 22.81 -4.18
CA LEU A 58 3.34 22.07 -5.21
C LEU A 58 3.55 22.69 -6.61
N GLU A 59 3.53 24.02 -6.72
CA GLU A 59 3.81 24.71 -7.99
C GLU A 59 5.23 24.44 -8.49
N GLU A 60 6.22 24.48 -7.60
CA GLU A 60 7.62 24.19 -7.94
C GLU A 60 7.81 22.72 -8.38
N ILE A 61 7.17 21.76 -7.69
CA ILE A 61 7.17 20.35 -8.12
C ILE A 61 6.57 20.19 -9.52
N LEU A 62 5.45 20.87 -9.81
CA LEU A 62 4.80 20.83 -11.12
C LEU A 62 5.70 21.43 -12.21
N ARG A 63 6.37 22.55 -11.91
CA ARG A 63 7.32 23.19 -12.81
C ARG A 63 8.50 22.28 -13.10
N ALA A 64 9.17 21.76 -12.07
CA ALA A 64 10.31 20.85 -12.20
C ALA A 64 9.92 19.57 -12.99
N SER A 65 8.73 19.01 -12.75
CA SER A 65 8.23 17.84 -13.50
C SER A 65 8.03 18.13 -15.00
N ARG A 66 7.55 19.32 -15.34
CA ARG A 66 7.38 19.75 -16.74
C ARG A 66 8.73 19.97 -17.42
N GLU A 67 9.66 20.63 -16.73
CA GLU A 67 11.00 20.88 -17.24
C GLU A 67 11.77 19.57 -17.45
N PHE A 68 11.69 18.63 -16.49
CA PHE A 68 12.25 17.29 -16.63
C PHE A 68 11.70 16.57 -17.85
N ARG A 69 10.38 16.49 -18.03
CA ARG A 69 9.76 15.81 -19.18
C ARG A 69 10.17 16.41 -20.53
N LYS A 70 10.37 17.73 -20.62
CA LYS A 70 10.84 18.38 -21.85
C LYS A 70 12.31 18.07 -22.14
N GLY A 71 13.14 17.95 -21.11
CA GLY A 71 14.57 17.67 -21.23
C GLY A 71 14.93 16.18 -21.26
N PHE A 72 14.01 15.29 -20.86
CA PHE A 72 14.28 13.87 -20.73
C PHE A 72 14.47 13.21 -22.09
N ARG A 73 15.69 12.75 -22.35
CA ARG A 73 16.03 11.90 -23.50
C ARG A 73 16.35 10.51 -22.96
N LEU A 74 15.64 9.50 -23.46
CA LEU A 74 16.05 8.11 -23.30
C LEU A 74 17.19 7.86 -24.29
N GLY A 75 18.38 7.58 -23.76
CA GLY A 75 19.53 7.15 -24.57
C GLY A 75 19.35 5.74 -25.10
#